data_AF-A0A7X7QJ67-F1
#
_entry.id   AF-A0A7X7QJ67-F1
#
_cell.length_a   1.000
_cell.length_b   1.000
_cell.length_c   1.000
_cell.angle_alpha   90.00
_cell.angle_beta   90.00
_cell.angle_gamma   90.00
#
_symmetry.space_group_name_H-M   'P 1'
#
loop_
_entity.id
_entity.type
_entity.pdbx_description
1 polymer ?
#
loop_
_entity_poly.entity_id
_entity_poly.type
_entity_poly.pdbx_seq_one_letter_code
_entity_poly.pdbx_strand_id
1 'polypeptide(L)' 'MNAETIIRLLGLEPHPGEGGYYRETYRSTETIAAGALPARYGGARCHSTAIYYLLKPNQCSALHRVLSDEIFH' A
#
# COMPACT_ATOMS: atom_id res chain seq x y z
N MET A 1 3.33 0.67 24.27
CA MET A 1 3.90 0.85 22.92
C MET A 1 3.15 2.01 22.26
N ASN A 2 3.84 2.98 21.66
CA ASN A 2 3.23 4.15 21.00
C ASN A 2 3.50 4.14 19.48
N ALA A 3 2.86 5.04 18.73
CA ALA A 3 2.97 5.12 17.26
C ALA A 3 4.42 5.25 16.79
N GLU A 4 5.21 6.10 17.43
CA GLU A 4 6.62 6.35 17.12
C GLU A 4 7.49 5.10 17.33
N THR A 5 7.18 4.29 18.35
CA THR A 5 7.85 3.00 18.56
C THR A 5 7.53 2.04 17.42
N ILE A 6 6.27 1.97 16.98
CA ILE A 6 5.82 1.10 15.88
C ILE A 6 6.45 1.54 14.55
N ILE A 7 6.42 2.84 14.24
CA ILE A 7 7.04 3.42 13.03
C ILE A 7 8.51 3.01 12.97
N ARG A 8 9.26 3.17 14.06
CA ARG A 8 10.67 2.78 14.10
C ARG A 8 10.88 1.27 13.99
N LEU A 9 10.11 0.47 14.73
CA LEU A 9 10.25 -0.98 14.74
C LEU A 9 9.95 -1.60 13.37
N LEU A 10 8.92 -1.07 12.70
CA LEU A 10 8.48 -1.51 11.38
C LEU A 10 9.08 -0.67 10.25
N GLY A 11 10.07 0.19 10.51
CA GLY A 11 10.71 1.05 9.50
C GLY A 11 9.73 1.75 8.56
N LEU A 12 8.61 2.27 9.08
CA LEU A 12 7.60 2.94 8.26
C LEU A 12 8.09 4.32 7.84
N GLU A 13 7.79 4.69 6.60
CA GLU A 13 8.13 5.99 6.02
C GLU A 13 6.86 6.80 5.75
N PRO A 14 6.92 8.14 5.69
CA PRO A 14 5.75 8.95 5.34
C PRO A 14 5.14 8.52 4.01
N HIS A 15 3.82 8.27 3.95
CA HIS A 15 3.16 7.89 2.70
C HIS A 15 3.03 9.11 1.77
N PRO A 16 3.61 9.08 0.55
CA PRO A 16 3.53 10.20 -0.38
C PRO A 16 2.09 10.48 -0.77
N GLY A 17 1.69 11.76 -0.75
CA GLY A 17 0.40 12.24 -1.27
C GLY A 17 -0.85 11.89 -0.47
N GLU A 18 -0.86 10.75 0.23
CA GLU A 18 -2.04 10.24 0.94
C GLU A 18 -2.01 10.54 2.45
N GLY A 19 -0.84 10.67 3.06
CA GLY A 19 -0.70 10.91 4.50
C GLY A 19 -0.54 9.63 5.33
N GLY A 20 -0.18 9.78 6.60
CA GLY A 20 0.22 8.65 7.44
C GLY A 20 1.62 8.12 7.12
N TYR A 21 1.88 6.89 7.54
CA TYR A 21 3.14 6.17 7.35
C TYR A 21 2.89 4.80 6.77
N TYR A 22 3.77 4.31 5.90
CA TYR A 22 3.65 3.01 5.29
C TYR A 22 5.00 2.33 5.05
N ARG A 23 4.95 1.03 4.79
CA ARG A 23 6.07 0.28 4.19
C ARG A 23 5.52 -0.93 3.45
N GLU A 24 5.95 -1.14 2.22
CA GLU A 24 5.72 -2.40 1.51
C GLU A 24 6.52 -3.53 2.16
N THR A 25 5.81 -4.57 2.59
CA THR A 25 6.40 -5.74 3.25
C THR A 25 6.36 -6.99 2.40
N TYR A 26 5.54 -6.98 1.35
CA TYR A 26 5.43 -8.09 0.42
C TYR A 26 5.09 -7.60 -0.98
N ARG A 27 5.72 -8.25 -1.97
CA ARG A 27 5.41 -8.17 -3.39
C ARG A 27 5.56 -9.54 -3.99
N SER A 28 4.53 -10.03 -4.67
CA SER A 28 4.63 -11.31 -5.39
C SER A 28 5.70 -11.24 -6.47
N THR A 29 6.50 -12.30 -6.58
CA THR A 29 7.48 -12.48 -7.65
C THR A 29 6.82 -12.82 -8.98
N GLU A 30 5.59 -13.34 -8.94
CA GLU A 30 4.82 -13.67 -10.13
C GLU A 30 4.00 -12.48 -10.62
N THR A 31 3.83 -12.42 -11.94
CA THR A 31 3.12 -11.33 -12.62
C THR A 31 2.08 -11.84 -13.59
N ILE A 32 0.93 -11.17 -13.64
CA ILE A 32 -0.06 -11.30 -14.70
C ILE A 32 0.38 -10.40 -15.86
N ALA A 33 0.58 -11.01 -17.03
CA ALA A 33 0.92 -10.28 -18.25
C ALA A 33 -0.18 -9.27 -18.63
N ALA A 34 0.21 -8.15 -19.23
CA ALA A 34 -0.72 -7.07 -19.59
C ALA A 34 -1.92 -7.55 -20.43
N GLY A 35 -1.69 -8.46 -21.39
CA GLY A 35 -2.74 -9.01 -22.26
C GLY A 35 -3.72 -9.96 -21.57
N ALA A 36 -3.42 -10.41 -20.35
CA ALA A 36 -4.30 -11.24 -19.53
C ALA A 36 -5.04 -10.43 -18.45
N LEU A 37 -4.82 -9.11 -18.39
CA LEU A 37 -5.50 -8.20 -17.47
C LEU A 37 -6.65 -7.46 -18.16
N PRO A 38 -7.69 -7.05 -17.42
CA PRO A 38 -8.73 -6.17 -17.94
C PRO A 38 -8.17 -4.83 -18.45
N ALA A 39 -8.86 -4.21 -19.42
CA ALA A 39 -8.42 -2.97 -20.08
C ALA A 39 -8.19 -1.77 -19.15
N ARG A 40 -8.68 -1.82 -17.90
CA ARG A 40 -8.42 -0.78 -16.89
C ARG A 40 -6.95 -0.69 -16.47
N TYR A 41 -6.16 -1.73 -16.69
CA TYR A 41 -4.74 -1.75 -16.33
C TYR A 41 -3.85 -1.33 -17.52
N GLY A 42 -2.92 -0.40 -17.28
CA GLY A 42 -1.97 0.08 -18.31
C GLY A 42 -0.75 -0.81 -18.55
N GLY A 43 -0.69 -2.01 -17.97
CA GLY A 43 0.46 -2.92 -18.11
C GLY A 43 0.39 -4.13 -17.18
N ALA A 44 1.42 -4.98 -17.21
CA ALA A 44 1.52 -6.14 -16.32
C ALA A 44 1.45 -5.73 -14.84
N ARG A 45 0.99 -6.65 -13.98
CA ARG A 45 0.87 -6.44 -12.53
C ARG A 45 1.34 -7.68 -11.78
N CYS A 46 1.99 -7.49 -10.63
CA CYS A 46 2.27 -8.59 -9.71
C CYS A 46 0.94 -9.14 -9.13
N HIS A 47 0.94 -10.41 -8.69
CA HIS A 47 -0.29 -11.03 -8.16
C HIS A 47 -0.86 -10.31 -6.93
N SER A 48 0.01 -9.81 -6.05
CA SER A 48 -0.39 -9.07 -4.86
C SER A 48 0.78 -8.28 -4.28
N THR A 49 0.45 -7.25 -3.52
CA THR A 49 1.34 -6.49 -2.63
C THR A 49 0.69 -6.36 -1.27
N ALA A 50 1.49 -6.27 -0.21
CA ALA A 50 0.98 -5.90 1.11
C ALA A 50 1.87 -4.83 1.74
N ILE A 51 1.23 -3.93 2.48
CA ILE A 51 1.89 -2.86 3.21
C ILE A 51 1.50 -2.92 4.68
N TYR A 52 2.37 -2.42 5.55
CA TYR A 52 1.90 -1.84 6.80
C TYR A 52 1.50 -0.39 6.54
N TYR A 53 0.42 0.04 7.19
CA TYR A 53 -0.06 1.41 7.15
C TYR A 53 -0.43 1.89 8.56
N LEU A 54 -0.06 3.12 8.90
CA LEU A 54 -0.29 3.70 10.23
C LEU A 54 -0.69 5.17 10.10
N LEU A 55 -1.79 5.52 10.76
CA LEU A 55 -2.22 6.90 10.98
C LEU A 55 -2.05 7.29 12.45
N LYS A 56 -1.47 8.46 12.69
CA LYS A 56 -1.45 9.07 14.02
C LYS A 56 -2.74 9.87 14.27
N PRO A 57 -3.04 10.22 15.54
CA PRO A 57 -4.10 11.18 15.82
C PRO A 57 -3.93 12.46 14.98
N ASN A 58 -5.06 13.00 14.48
CA ASN A 58 -5.11 14.18 13.62
C ASN A 58 -4.47 14.03 12.23
N GLN A 59 -4.16 12.82 11.78
CA GLN A 59 -3.84 12.53 10.38
C GLN A 59 -5.04 11.88 9.68
N CYS A 60 -5.18 12.13 8.39
CA CYS A 60 -6.12 11.41 7.53
C CYS A 60 -5.38 10.81 6.33
N SER A 61 -5.93 9.73 5.79
CA SER A 61 -5.63 9.30 4.43
C SER A 61 -6.44 10.17 3.47
N ALA A 62 -5.78 10.84 2.53
CA ALA A 62 -6.46 11.59 1.49
C ALA A 62 -7.31 10.64 0.64
N LEU A 63 -8.49 11.10 0.23
CA LEU A 63 -9.38 10.31 -0.63
C LEU A 63 -8.69 9.98 -1.95
N HIS A 64 -8.63 8.69 -2.27
CA HIS A 64 -8.06 8.18 -3.50
C HIS A 64 -8.84 6.93 -3.96
N ARG A 65 -8.50 6.44 -5.15
CA ARG A 65 -9.11 5.24 -5.73
C ARG A 65 -8.07 4.42 -6.46
N VAL A 66 -8.08 3.12 -6.20
CA VAL A 66 -7.25 2.13 -6.89
C VAL A 66 -8.05 1.33 -7.93
N LEU A 67 -7.36 0.60 -8.79
CA LEU A 67 -7.95 -0.20 -9.88
C LEU A 67 -8.24 -1.65 -9.51
N SER A 68 -7.76 -2.07 -8.34
CA SER A 68 -7.93 -3.40 -7.76
C SER A 68 -8.64 -3.26 -6.43
N ASP A 69 -9.30 -4.31 -5.97
CA ASP A 69 -9.82 -4.35 -4.61
C ASP A 69 -8.65 -4.25 -3.61
N GLU A 70 -8.88 -3.54 -2.51
CA GLU A 70 -7.91 -3.36 -1.42
C GLU A 70 -8.49 -3.94 -0.13
N ILE A 71 -7.69 -4.72 0.58
CA ILE A 71 -8.12 -5.41 1.80
C ILE A 71 -7.41 -4.78 3.00
N PHE A 72 -8.20 -4.41 4.01
CA PHE A 72 -7.72 -3.90 5.29
C PHE A 72 -7.87 -4.98 6.37
N HIS A 73 -6.83 -5.15 7.20
CA HIS A 73 -6.77 -6.12 8.30
C HIS A 73 -6.65 -5.41 9.65
#